data_AF-A0A2H0L0W7-F1
#
_entry.id   AF-A0A2H0L0W7-F1
#
_cell.length_a   1.000
_cell.length_b   1.000
_cell.length_c   1.000
_cell.angle_alpha   90.00
_cell.angle_beta   90.00
_cell.angle_gamma   90.00
#
_symmetry.space_group_name_H-M   'P 1'
#
loop_
_entity.id
_entity.type
_entity.pdbx_description
1 polymer ?
#
loop_
_entity_poly.entity_id
_entity_poly.type
_entity_poly.pdbx_seq_one_letter_code
_entity_poly.pdbx_strand_id
1 'polypeptide(L)'
;MQLLLIIAALSGLVYIFFRVSKRMRRTDRIKVTPTLMATEGDLTDRNKTRNFREAMSWKRQKVDYKEMNDTFNQADYQFSKGNYTVAAQGFVHVISLKNDHPEANNKLGIIYIKQEQYKKAEALYRKLTELYPNKALYYSNLGRVFYNQGRLDAAANAYHHAVQLDSRRPERYLSLGQVYRELKRYKESVSVFSKALDLNPRHEDLYFLIVDILDEIKAYEEAVAYLEAMLEFFPYNQNAKTLIIDFRRKMEISPLSSERIRKSAPAAGQNSLFKEFANTKNVEMAPLHYDDDQEEATPAPPSPNQLNMEDIAPR
;
A
#
# COMPACT_ATOMS: atom_id res chain seq x y z
N MET A 1 39.65 47.55 22.19
CA MET A 1 38.34 48.00 22.74
C MET A 1 37.11 47.50 21.97
N GLN A 2 37.21 46.98 20.74
CA GLN A 2 36.03 46.45 20.02
C GLN A 2 35.63 45.00 20.39
N LEU A 3 36.52 44.20 20.99
CA LEU A 3 36.20 42.82 21.41
C LEU A 3 35.38 42.74 22.72
N LEU A 4 35.50 43.75 23.60
CA LEU A 4 34.75 43.84 24.86
C LEU A 4 33.27 44.26 24.67
N LEU A 5 32.95 44.96 23.57
CA LEU A 5 31.58 45.37 23.24
C LEU A 5 30.72 44.20 22.73
N ILE A 6 31.33 43.19 22.10
CA ILE A 6 30.60 42.01 21.59
C ILE A 6 30.25 41.03 22.72
N ILE A 7 31.11 40.91 23.75
CA ILE A 7 30.86 40.06 24.93
C ILE A 7 29.78 40.68 25.85
N ALA A 8 29.66 42.01 25.89
CA ALA A 8 28.58 42.70 26.61
C ALA A 8 27.21 42.56 25.90
N ALA A 9 27.18 42.50 24.57
CA ALA A 9 25.94 42.30 23.81
C ALA A 9 25.40 40.86 23.91
N LEU A 10 26.28 39.85 23.97
CA LEU A 10 25.88 38.46 24.14
C LEU A 10 25.46 38.13 25.57
N SER A 11 26.03 38.78 26.59
CA SER A 11 25.60 38.59 27.99
C SER A 11 24.27 39.27 28.32
N GLY A 12 23.93 40.39 27.66
CA GLY A 12 22.60 41.03 27.75
C GLY A 12 21.46 40.19 27.14
N LEU A 13 21.71 39.50 26.03
CA LEU A 13 20.73 38.64 25.37
C LEU A 13 20.49 37.32 26.14
N VAL A 14 21.53 36.73 26.74
CA VAL A 14 21.37 35.56 27.62
C VAL A 14 20.64 35.93 28.92
N TYR A 15 20.83 37.14 29.47
CA TYR A 15 20.10 37.59 30.66
C TYR A 15 18.61 37.83 30.37
N ILE A 16 18.24 38.33 29.19
CA ILE A 16 16.83 38.48 28.78
C ILE A 16 16.20 37.10 28.51
N PHE A 17 16.92 36.17 27.87
CA PHE A 17 16.41 34.80 27.65
C PHE A 17 16.27 34.00 28.96
N PHE A 18 17.14 34.24 29.96
CA PHE A 18 17.06 33.60 31.27
C PHE A 18 16.01 34.25 32.20
N ARG A 19 15.73 35.55 32.05
CA ARG A 19 14.65 36.24 32.81
C ARG A 19 13.27 35.99 32.20
N VAL A 20 13.18 35.66 30.91
CA VAL A 20 11.95 35.19 30.25
C VAL A 20 11.69 33.70 30.54
N SER A 21 12.72 32.87 30.73
CA SER A 21 12.56 31.44 31.05
C SER A 21 12.39 31.10 32.54
N LYS A 22 12.56 32.06 33.47
CA LYS A 22 12.34 31.86 34.92
C LYS A 22 11.11 32.57 35.51
N ARG A 23 10.27 33.21 34.67
CA ARG A 23 8.98 33.81 35.08
C ARG A 23 7.74 33.21 34.41
N MET A 24 7.85 32.00 33.86
CA MET A 24 6.70 31.19 33.43
C MET A 24 6.82 29.74 33.91
N ARG A 25 6.97 29.55 35.23
CA ARG A 25 6.58 28.32 35.92
C ARG A 25 5.63 28.65 37.04
N ARG A 26 4.35 28.85 36.67
CA ARG A 26 3.11 28.64 37.44
C ARG A 26 2.04 29.53 36.83
N THR A 27 1.30 28.91 35.90
CA THR A 27 0.03 29.28 35.24
C THR A 27 0.22 29.15 33.74
N ASP A 28 0.05 27.93 33.25
CA ASP A 28 -0.53 27.61 31.93
C ASP A 28 -0.64 26.09 31.81
N ARG A 29 -1.37 25.49 32.77
CA ARG A 29 -2.32 24.46 32.38
C ARG A 29 -3.43 25.20 31.65
N ILE A 30 -3.27 25.42 30.36
CA ILE A 30 -4.41 25.81 29.52
C ILE A 30 -5.28 24.55 29.43
N LYS A 31 -6.15 24.38 30.43
CA LYS A 31 -7.46 23.80 30.17
C LYS A 31 -8.10 24.74 29.17
N VAL A 32 -8.01 24.43 27.88
CA VAL A 32 -8.90 25.04 26.88
C VAL A 32 -10.27 24.42 27.12
N THR A 33 -10.94 24.85 28.19
CA THR A 33 -12.40 24.91 28.19
C THR A 33 -12.73 26.14 27.36
N PRO A 34 -13.46 26.02 26.23
CA PRO A 34 -13.99 27.20 25.58
C PRO A 34 -15.13 27.73 26.46
N THR A 35 -14.80 28.54 27.45
CA THR A 35 -15.76 29.45 28.05
C THR A 35 -15.94 30.57 27.03
N LEU A 36 -17.04 30.51 26.31
CA LEU A 36 -17.60 31.66 25.61
C LEU A 36 -17.77 32.80 26.62
N MET A 37 -16.84 33.76 26.63
CA MET A 37 -17.23 35.13 26.96
C MET A 37 -17.75 35.75 25.66
N ALA A 38 -18.99 35.41 25.33
CA ALA A 38 -19.82 36.37 24.64
C ALA A 38 -20.08 37.47 25.68
N THR A 39 -19.54 38.67 25.43
CA THR A 39 -20.08 39.86 26.09
C THR A 39 -21.57 39.90 25.77
N GLU A 40 -22.38 40.21 26.78
CA GLU A 40 -23.84 40.04 26.84
C GLU A 40 -24.64 40.91 25.85
N GLY A 41 -24.02 41.40 24.77
CA GLY A 41 -24.58 42.34 23.80
C GLY A 41 -24.64 41.89 22.34
N ASP A 42 -24.13 40.70 21.95
CA ASP A 42 -23.95 40.40 20.50
C ASP A 42 -24.46 39.01 20.05
N LEU A 43 -25.54 38.52 20.68
CA LEU A 43 -26.19 37.24 20.35
C LEU A 43 -27.42 37.37 19.42
N THR A 44 -27.62 38.52 18.78
CA THR A 44 -28.79 38.77 17.92
C THR A 44 -28.65 38.23 16.49
N ASP A 45 -27.43 37.83 16.07
CA ASP A 45 -27.19 37.26 14.75
C ASP A 45 -27.52 35.76 14.72
N ARG A 46 -28.79 35.45 14.37
CA ARG A 46 -29.31 34.07 14.23
C ARG A 46 -28.44 33.17 13.35
N ASN A 47 -27.67 33.70 12.41
CA ASN A 47 -26.83 32.90 11.52
C ASN A 47 -25.55 32.40 12.21
N LYS A 48 -24.96 33.16 13.15
CA LYS A 48 -23.78 32.74 13.92
C LYS A 48 -24.13 31.68 14.97
N THR A 49 -25.29 31.79 15.61
CA THR A 49 -25.78 30.81 16.59
C THR A 49 -26.19 29.49 15.96
N ARG A 50 -26.69 29.51 14.71
CA ARG A 50 -26.97 28.29 13.93
C ARG A 50 -25.68 27.58 13.55
N ASN A 51 -24.71 28.30 12.98
CA ASN A 51 -23.39 27.77 12.65
C ASN A 51 -22.66 27.22 13.88
N PHE A 52 -22.81 27.83 15.05
CA PHE A 52 -22.21 27.33 16.29
C PHE A 52 -22.93 26.09 16.86
N ARG A 53 -24.27 25.98 16.71
CA ARG A 53 -25.01 24.77 17.12
C ARG A 53 -24.75 23.59 16.18
N GLU A 54 -24.70 23.82 14.88
CA GLU A 54 -24.27 22.83 13.89
C GLU A 54 -22.79 22.47 14.13
N ALA A 55 -21.94 23.46 14.38
CA ALA A 55 -20.55 23.28 14.81
C ALA A 55 -20.40 22.85 16.29
N MET A 56 -21.46 22.46 16.97
CA MET A 56 -21.39 21.77 18.26
C MET A 56 -22.16 20.45 18.24
N SER A 57 -23.03 20.20 17.24
CA SER A 57 -23.73 18.93 17.05
C SER A 57 -22.78 17.87 16.47
N TRP A 58 -21.97 18.20 15.46
CA TRP A 58 -20.89 17.33 14.93
C TRP A 58 -19.88 16.90 16.01
N LYS A 59 -19.60 17.80 16.97
CA LYS A 59 -18.66 17.56 18.08
C LYS A 59 -19.29 16.79 19.25
N ARG A 60 -20.62 16.60 19.26
CA ARG A 60 -21.40 15.99 20.34
C ARG A 60 -22.12 14.70 19.98
N GLN A 61 -22.02 14.19 18.75
CA GLN A 61 -22.36 12.80 18.49
C GLN A 61 -21.33 11.94 19.24
N LYS A 62 -21.64 11.60 20.49
CA LYS A 62 -20.97 10.51 21.20
C LYS A 62 -21.14 9.30 20.30
N VAL A 63 -20.06 8.87 19.66
CA VAL A 63 -20.01 7.61 18.92
C VAL A 63 -20.51 6.54 19.90
N ASP A 64 -21.64 5.91 19.58
CA ASP A 64 -22.10 4.76 20.34
C ASP A 64 -21.18 3.58 19.99
N TYR A 65 -20.12 3.44 20.78
CA TYR A 65 -19.13 2.38 20.58
C TYR A 65 -19.73 0.99 20.74
N LYS A 66 -20.82 0.83 21.51
CA LYS A 66 -21.49 -0.45 21.66
C LYS A 66 -22.23 -0.79 20.37
N GLU A 67 -23.08 0.12 19.90
CA GLU A 67 -23.80 -0.06 18.63
C GLU A 67 -22.84 -0.30 17.46
N MET A 68 -21.78 0.51 17.36
CA MET A 68 -20.77 0.37 16.31
C MET A 68 -20.10 -1.00 16.34
N ASN A 69 -19.68 -1.47 17.52
CA ASN A 69 -19.00 -2.76 17.67
C ASN A 69 -19.96 -3.93 17.41
N ASP A 70 -21.20 -3.85 17.90
CA ASP A 70 -22.23 -4.87 17.67
C ASP A 70 -22.56 -4.97 16.16
N THR A 71 -22.74 -3.82 15.49
CA THR A 71 -22.96 -3.76 14.04
C THR A 71 -21.76 -4.32 13.29
N PHE A 72 -20.53 -3.94 13.67
CA PHE A 72 -19.31 -4.44 13.02
C PHE A 72 -19.21 -5.97 13.13
N ASN A 73 -19.45 -6.53 14.31
CA ASN A 73 -19.37 -7.97 14.53
C ASN A 73 -20.43 -8.73 13.72
N GLN A 74 -21.65 -8.19 13.63
CA GLN A 74 -22.70 -8.77 12.78
C GLN A 74 -22.32 -8.71 11.30
N ALA A 75 -21.83 -7.56 10.83
CA ALA A 75 -21.37 -7.38 9.45
C ALA A 75 -20.22 -8.34 9.11
N ASP A 76 -19.26 -8.50 10.03
CA ASP A 76 -18.13 -9.41 9.86
C ASP A 76 -18.56 -10.88 9.85
N TYR A 77 -19.53 -11.24 10.70
CA TYR A 77 -20.13 -12.56 10.65
C TYR A 77 -20.78 -12.83 9.29
N GLN A 78 -21.57 -11.89 8.75
CA GLN A 78 -22.16 -12.01 7.42
C GLN A 78 -21.11 -12.08 6.31
N PHE A 79 -20.02 -11.31 6.44
CA PHE A 79 -18.89 -11.37 5.52
C PHE A 79 -18.26 -12.77 5.48
N SER A 80 -18.08 -13.39 6.66
CA SER A 80 -17.55 -14.75 6.79
C SER A 80 -18.45 -15.82 6.16
N LYS A 81 -19.77 -15.57 6.09
CA LYS A 81 -20.76 -16.43 5.44
C LYS A 81 -20.87 -16.21 3.93
N GLY A 82 -20.20 -15.20 3.39
CA GLY A 82 -20.32 -14.83 1.97
C GLY A 82 -21.54 -13.97 1.65
N ASN A 83 -22.29 -13.52 2.67
CA ASN A 83 -23.47 -12.66 2.50
C ASN A 83 -23.04 -11.20 2.27
N TYR A 84 -22.37 -10.94 1.15
CA TYR A 84 -21.64 -9.69 0.91
C TYR A 84 -22.54 -8.44 0.86
N THR A 85 -23.79 -8.55 0.38
CA THR A 85 -24.73 -7.42 0.37
C THR A 85 -25.09 -6.95 1.78
N VAL A 86 -25.46 -7.89 2.66
CA VAL A 86 -25.81 -7.59 4.06
C VAL A 86 -24.59 -7.11 4.83
N ALA A 87 -23.43 -7.76 4.62
CA ALA A 87 -22.17 -7.33 5.21
C ALA A 87 -21.79 -5.90 4.80
N ALA A 88 -21.97 -5.54 3.52
CA ALA A 88 -21.68 -4.20 3.03
C ALA A 88 -22.56 -3.15 3.71
N GLN A 89 -23.86 -3.40 3.85
CA GLN A 89 -24.77 -2.51 4.58
C GLN A 89 -24.31 -2.27 6.02
N GLY A 90 -23.94 -3.35 6.73
CA GLY A 90 -23.42 -3.25 8.09
C GLY A 90 -22.12 -2.44 8.18
N PHE A 91 -21.16 -2.65 7.27
CA PHE A 91 -19.93 -1.87 7.24
C PHE A 91 -20.16 -0.39 6.88
N VAL A 92 -21.09 -0.09 5.97
CA VAL A 92 -21.49 1.29 5.68
C VAL A 92 -22.08 1.96 6.92
N HIS A 93 -22.91 1.25 7.70
CA HIS A 93 -23.44 1.77 8.97
C HIS A 93 -22.31 2.06 9.96
N VAL A 94 -21.36 1.15 10.14
CA VAL A 94 -20.18 1.36 11.00
C VAL A 94 -19.39 2.60 10.57
N ILE A 95 -19.17 2.78 9.27
CA ILE A 95 -18.46 3.94 8.71
C ILE A 95 -19.28 5.23 8.91
N SER A 96 -20.61 5.17 8.88
CA SER A 96 -21.47 6.34 9.14
C SER A 96 -21.39 6.81 10.61
N LEU A 97 -21.22 5.87 11.55
CA LEU A 97 -21.01 6.16 12.97
C LEU A 97 -19.60 6.69 13.26
N LYS A 98 -18.60 6.17 12.53
CA LYS A 98 -17.20 6.57 12.62
C LYS A 98 -16.54 6.53 11.24
N ASN A 99 -16.40 7.71 10.64
CA ASN A 99 -15.97 7.89 9.25
C ASN A 99 -14.57 7.31 8.92
N ASP A 100 -13.75 7.01 9.93
CA ASP A 100 -12.37 6.52 9.81
C ASP A 100 -12.16 5.09 10.34
N HIS A 101 -13.19 4.25 10.49
CA HIS A 101 -13.01 2.87 10.97
C HIS A 101 -12.21 2.00 9.96
N PRO A 102 -10.94 1.65 10.24
CA PRO A 102 -10.05 1.10 9.21
C PRO A 102 -10.46 -0.31 8.75
N GLU A 103 -10.84 -1.18 9.69
CA GLU A 103 -11.24 -2.55 9.39
C GLU A 103 -12.54 -2.61 8.59
N ALA A 104 -13.52 -1.77 8.92
CA ALA A 104 -14.80 -1.70 8.20
C ALA A 104 -14.59 -1.19 6.77
N ASN A 105 -13.81 -0.11 6.58
CA ASN A 105 -13.44 0.38 5.26
C ASN A 105 -12.69 -0.69 4.44
N ASN A 106 -11.77 -1.42 5.06
CA ASN A 106 -11.03 -2.49 4.38
C ASN A 106 -11.92 -3.66 3.98
N LYS A 107 -12.81 -4.14 4.85
CA LYS A 107 -13.73 -5.24 4.54
C LYS A 107 -14.76 -4.82 3.48
N LEU A 108 -15.27 -3.59 3.55
CA LEU A 108 -16.14 -3.03 2.52
C LEU A 108 -15.43 -2.90 1.17
N GLY A 109 -14.16 -2.45 1.16
CA GLY A 109 -13.33 -2.42 -0.04
C GLY A 109 -13.15 -3.80 -0.68
N ILE A 110 -12.92 -4.86 0.13
CA ILE A 110 -12.86 -6.25 -0.36
C ILE A 110 -14.19 -6.68 -0.98
N ILE A 111 -15.32 -6.32 -0.37
CA ILE A 111 -16.65 -6.62 -0.93
C ILE A 111 -16.81 -5.92 -2.29
N TYR A 112 -16.47 -4.64 -2.39
CA TYR A 112 -16.58 -3.91 -3.66
C TYR A 112 -15.68 -4.49 -4.76
N ILE A 113 -14.48 -4.96 -4.43
CA ILE A 113 -13.64 -5.70 -5.39
C ILE A 113 -14.36 -6.97 -5.88
N LYS A 114 -14.94 -7.76 -4.97
CA LYS A 114 -15.67 -9.00 -5.32
C LYS A 114 -16.94 -8.76 -6.14
N GLN A 115 -17.54 -7.59 -5.98
CA GLN A 115 -18.72 -7.14 -6.74
C GLN A 115 -18.34 -6.32 -7.98
N GLU A 116 -17.05 -6.27 -8.34
CA GLU A 116 -16.52 -5.52 -9.49
C GLU A 116 -16.80 -4.00 -9.45
N GLN A 117 -17.15 -3.47 -8.27
CA GLN A 117 -17.38 -2.04 -8.03
C GLN A 117 -16.06 -1.32 -7.74
N TYR A 118 -15.13 -1.38 -8.70
CA TYR A 118 -13.75 -0.94 -8.50
C TYR A 118 -13.60 0.54 -8.15
N LYS A 119 -14.41 1.43 -8.74
CA LYS A 119 -14.38 2.88 -8.41
C LYS A 119 -14.68 3.15 -6.93
N LYS A 120 -15.65 2.42 -6.35
CA LYS A 120 -15.97 2.54 -4.91
C LYS A 120 -14.85 1.97 -4.04
N ALA A 121 -14.26 0.84 -4.45
CA ALA A 121 -13.12 0.26 -3.76
C ALA A 121 -11.89 1.19 -3.77
N GLU A 122 -11.60 1.83 -4.91
CA GLU A 122 -10.51 2.79 -5.06
C GLU A 122 -10.65 3.95 -4.08
N ALA A 123 -11.82 4.58 -4.02
CA ALA A 123 -12.08 5.69 -3.11
C ALA A 123 -11.84 5.31 -1.63
N LEU A 124 -12.28 4.12 -1.22
CA LEU A 124 -12.04 3.61 0.13
C LEU A 124 -10.54 3.37 0.39
N TYR A 125 -9.83 2.74 -0.54
CA TYR A 125 -8.42 2.42 -0.34
C TYR A 125 -7.50 3.64 -0.43
N ARG A 126 -7.80 4.63 -1.28
CA ARG A 126 -7.07 5.92 -1.29
C ARG A 126 -7.18 6.63 0.06
N LYS A 127 -8.40 6.72 0.60
CA LYS A 127 -8.63 7.26 1.95
C LYS A 127 -7.89 6.46 3.03
N LEU A 128 -7.87 5.12 2.94
CA LEU A 128 -7.12 4.29 3.87
C LEU A 128 -5.59 4.50 3.77
N THR A 129 -5.05 4.70 2.58
CA THR A 129 -3.61 4.99 2.40
C THR A 129 -3.23 6.38 2.87
N GLU A 130 -4.13 7.37 2.77
CA GLU A 130 -3.93 8.71 3.33
C GLU A 130 -3.94 8.71 4.87
N LEU A 131 -4.91 8.02 5.47
CA LEU A 131 -5.05 7.94 6.93
C LEU A 131 -3.99 7.05 7.58
N TYR A 132 -3.53 6.02 6.86
CA TYR A 132 -2.60 5.02 7.36
C TYR A 132 -1.46 4.78 6.38
N PRO A 133 -0.58 5.78 6.15
CA PRO A 133 0.46 5.73 5.11
C PRO A 133 1.52 4.65 5.33
N ASN A 134 1.62 4.09 6.54
CA ASN A 134 2.57 3.03 6.88
C ASN A 134 1.94 1.62 6.86
N LYS A 135 0.71 1.45 6.37
CA LYS A 135 0.02 0.16 6.29
C LYS A 135 0.13 -0.45 4.89
N ALA A 136 1.16 -1.27 4.71
CA ALA A 136 1.42 -2.01 3.46
C ALA A 136 0.19 -2.77 2.92
N LEU A 137 -0.68 -3.29 3.79
CA LEU A 137 -1.92 -3.98 3.38
C LEU A 137 -2.82 -3.11 2.50
N TYR A 138 -2.98 -1.82 2.82
CA TYR A 138 -3.90 -0.94 2.09
C TYR A 138 -3.36 -0.61 0.70
N TYR A 139 -2.04 -0.42 0.57
CA TYR A 139 -1.39 -0.28 -0.73
C TYR A 139 -1.50 -1.55 -1.59
N SER A 140 -1.36 -2.75 -1.00
CA SER A 140 -1.59 -3.99 -1.75
C SER A 140 -3.04 -4.13 -2.25
N ASN A 141 -4.01 -3.74 -1.43
CA ASN A 141 -5.41 -3.78 -1.86
C ASN A 141 -5.73 -2.70 -2.89
N LEU A 142 -5.14 -1.51 -2.77
CA LEU A 142 -5.23 -0.47 -3.79
C LEU A 142 -4.62 -0.93 -5.13
N GLY A 143 -3.44 -1.57 -5.08
CA GLY A 143 -2.82 -2.18 -6.26
C GLY A 143 -3.72 -3.24 -6.91
N ARG A 144 -4.42 -4.05 -6.10
CA ARG A 144 -5.41 -5.01 -6.59
C ARG A 144 -6.60 -4.33 -7.27
N VAL A 145 -7.06 -3.19 -6.75
CA VAL A 145 -8.13 -2.42 -7.40
C VAL A 145 -7.67 -1.93 -8.77
N PHE A 146 -6.50 -1.30 -8.87
CA PHE A 146 -5.96 -0.82 -10.15
C PHE A 146 -5.73 -1.95 -11.15
N TYR A 147 -5.21 -3.08 -10.67
CA TYR A 147 -5.00 -4.27 -11.50
C TYR A 147 -6.31 -4.73 -12.15
N ASN A 148 -7.38 -4.87 -11.35
CA ASN A 148 -8.70 -5.27 -11.88
C ASN A 148 -9.34 -4.20 -12.79
N GLN A 149 -8.94 -2.93 -12.67
CA GLN A 149 -9.33 -1.86 -13.60
C GLN A 149 -8.50 -1.86 -14.89
N GLY A 150 -7.48 -2.72 -15.01
CA GLY A 150 -6.52 -2.72 -16.13
C GLY A 150 -5.49 -1.58 -16.07
N ARG A 151 -5.45 -0.81 -14.97
CA ARG A 151 -4.51 0.30 -14.76
C ARG A 151 -3.19 -0.26 -14.21
N LEU A 152 -2.48 -0.99 -15.05
CA LEU A 152 -1.34 -1.81 -14.64
C LEU A 152 -0.17 -0.99 -14.07
N ASP A 153 0.15 0.19 -14.61
CA ASP A 153 1.19 1.05 -14.04
C ASP A 153 0.81 1.54 -12.63
N ALA A 154 -0.41 2.03 -12.44
CA ALA A 154 -0.91 2.42 -11.11
C ALA A 154 -0.90 1.23 -10.12
N ALA A 155 -1.21 0.02 -10.60
CA ALA A 155 -1.13 -1.19 -9.81
C ALA A 155 0.32 -1.48 -9.38
N ALA A 156 1.28 -1.41 -10.30
CA ALA A 156 2.70 -1.59 -10.02
C ALA A 156 3.18 -0.61 -8.93
N ASN A 157 2.73 0.65 -8.99
CA ASN A 157 3.14 1.70 -8.04
C ASN A 157 2.64 1.42 -6.63
N ALA A 158 1.37 1.04 -6.52
CA ALA A 158 0.76 0.71 -5.24
C ALA A 158 1.38 -0.57 -4.65
N TYR A 159 1.59 -1.62 -5.46
CA TYR A 159 2.28 -2.82 -5.00
C TYR A 159 3.73 -2.56 -4.61
N HIS A 160 4.42 -1.70 -5.34
CA HIS A 160 5.78 -1.28 -5.02
C HIS A 160 5.85 -0.58 -3.65
N HIS A 161 4.95 0.37 -3.37
CA HIS A 161 4.84 0.99 -2.04
C HIS A 161 4.57 -0.06 -0.94
N ALA A 162 3.71 -1.04 -1.22
CA ALA A 162 3.44 -2.11 -0.25
C ALA A 162 4.69 -2.95 0.04
N VAL A 163 5.52 -3.25 -0.96
CA VAL A 163 6.80 -3.96 -0.80
C VAL A 163 7.82 -3.13 -0.01
N GLN A 164 7.89 -1.82 -0.24
CA GLN A 164 8.79 -0.93 0.51
C GLN A 164 8.43 -0.87 2.01
N LEU A 165 7.13 -0.85 2.32
CA LEU A 165 6.64 -0.83 3.69
C LEU A 165 6.80 -2.16 4.43
N ASP A 166 6.79 -3.28 3.71
CA ASP A 166 6.86 -4.62 4.29
C ASP A 166 7.60 -5.59 3.34
N SER A 167 8.93 -5.50 3.36
CA SER A 167 9.81 -6.23 2.45
C SER A 167 10.02 -7.70 2.80
N ARG A 168 9.43 -8.20 3.89
CA ARG A 168 9.67 -9.55 4.43
C ARG A 168 8.61 -10.57 4.01
N ARG A 169 7.59 -10.15 3.25
CA ARG A 169 6.47 -10.99 2.83
C ARG A 169 6.56 -11.35 1.34
N PRO A 170 6.85 -12.62 0.99
CA PRO A 170 6.94 -13.06 -0.40
C PRO A 170 5.70 -12.73 -1.24
N GLU A 171 4.50 -12.76 -0.62
CA GLU A 171 3.23 -12.57 -1.33
C GLU A 171 3.07 -11.19 -1.96
N ARG A 172 3.77 -10.18 -1.41
CA ARG A 172 3.76 -8.82 -1.98
C ARG A 172 4.58 -8.72 -3.26
N TYR A 173 5.70 -9.44 -3.30
CA TYR A 173 6.52 -9.55 -4.50
C TYR A 173 5.80 -10.35 -5.59
N LEU A 174 5.03 -11.39 -5.23
CA LEU A 174 4.23 -12.14 -6.20
C LEU A 174 3.27 -11.24 -7.00
N SER A 175 2.52 -10.39 -6.29
CA SER A 175 1.57 -9.47 -6.93
C SER A 175 2.30 -8.47 -7.84
N LEU A 176 3.38 -7.87 -7.36
CA LEU A 176 4.17 -6.90 -8.15
C LEU A 176 4.81 -7.55 -9.39
N GLY A 177 5.38 -8.74 -9.25
CA GLY A 177 6.00 -9.47 -10.35
C GLY A 177 4.98 -9.82 -11.44
N GLN A 178 3.79 -10.28 -11.05
CA GLN A 178 2.71 -10.55 -12.00
C GLN A 178 2.31 -9.29 -12.78
N VAL A 179 2.18 -8.13 -12.12
CA VAL A 179 1.88 -6.87 -12.82
C VAL A 179 3.00 -6.50 -13.80
N TYR A 180 4.27 -6.62 -13.40
CA TYR A 180 5.39 -6.36 -14.31
C TYR A 180 5.43 -7.31 -15.51
N ARG A 181 5.09 -8.58 -15.32
CA ARG A 181 4.96 -9.54 -16.43
C ARG A 181 3.88 -9.10 -17.42
N GLU A 182 2.72 -8.68 -16.94
CA GLU A 182 1.62 -8.21 -17.80
C GLU A 182 1.96 -6.91 -18.54
N LEU A 183 2.72 -6.03 -17.90
CA LEU A 183 3.33 -4.85 -18.53
C LEU A 183 4.46 -5.20 -19.52
N LYS A 184 4.82 -6.48 -19.69
CA LYS A 184 5.98 -6.96 -20.47
C LYS A 184 7.32 -6.38 -19.98
N ARG A 185 7.36 -5.94 -18.73
CA ARG A 185 8.55 -5.48 -18.00
C ARG A 185 9.25 -6.69 -17.40
N TYR A 186 9.67 -7.60 -18.29
CA TYR A 186 10.14 -8.94 -17.95
C TYR A 186 11.34 -8.93 -17.00
N LYS A 187 12.28 -8.00 -17.19
CA LYS A 187 13.46 -7.87 -16.31
C LYS A 187 13.07 -7.49 -14.89
N GLU A 188 12.18 -6.51 -14.72
CA GLU A 188 11.67 -6.14 -13.40
C GLU A 188 10.85 -7.28 -12.77
N SER A 189 10.04 -7.99 -13.56
CA SER A 189 9.30 -9.16 -13.09
C SER A 189 10.23 -10.25 -12.53
N VAL A 190 11.27 -10.63 -13.27
CA VAL A 190 12.26 -11.62 -12.82
C VAL A 190 12.98 -11.15 -11.56
N SER A 191 13.37 -9.88 -11.49
CA SER A 191 14.02 -9.30 -10.30
C SER A 191 13.14 -9.38 -9.06
N VAL A 192 11.85 -9.02 -9.18
CA VAL A 192 10.90 -9.06 -8.07
C VAL A 192 10.59 -10.49 -7.63
N PHE A 193 10.37 -11.42 -8.56
CA PHE A 193 10.17 -12.83 -8.22
C PHE A 193 11.43 -13.46 -7.60
N SER A 194 12.62 -13.05 -8.03
CA SER A 194 13.88 -13.49 -7.42
C SER A 194 14.00 -13.06 -5.96
N LYS A 195 13.61 -11.83 -5.64
CA LYS A 195 13.53 -11.37 -4.23
C LYS A 195 12.51 -12.18 -3.41
N ALA A 196 11.42 -12.64 -4.03
CA ALA A 196 10.48 -13.53 -3.37
C ALA A 196 11.09 -14.90 -3.08
N LEU A 197 11.92 -15.43 -3.99
CA LEU A 197 12.70 -16.66 -3.78
C LEU A 197 13.80 -16.49 -2.73
N ASP A 198 14.45 -15.33 -2.63
CA ASP A 198 15.41 -15.06 -1.54
C ASP A 198 14.75 -15.20 -0.15
N LEU A 199 13.47 -14.83 -0.04
CA LEU A 199 12.69 -14.94 1.20
C LEU A 199 12.15 -16.36 1.42
N ASN A 200 11.79 -17.07 0.35
CA ASN A 200 11.33 -18.45 0.39
C ASN A 200 11.89 -19.28 -0.77
N PRO A 201 13.10 -19.86 -0.63
CA PRO A 201 13.75 -20.61 -1.71
C PRO A 201 13.04 -21.91 -2.10
N ARG A 202 12.07 -22.37 -1.28
CA ARG A 202 11.26 -23.58 -1.51
C ARG A 202 9.89 -23.26 -2.12
N HIS A 203 9.69 -22.07 -2.68
CA HIS A 203 8.49 -21.77 -3.44
C HIS A 203 8.65 -22.27 -4.88
N GLU A 204 8.23 -23.50 -5.13
CA GLU A 204 8.42 -24.18 -6.42
C GLU A 204 7.84 -23.38 -7.61
N ASP A 205 6.60 -22.91 -7.52
CA ASP A 205 5.94 -22.19 -8.61
C ASP A 205 6.69 -20.92 -9.06
N LEU A 206 7.43 -20.27 -8.16
CA LEU A 206 8.18 -19.05 -8.48
C LEU A 206 9.31 -19.32 -9.47
N TYR A 207 9.96 -20.48 -9.39
CA TYR A 207 10.98 -20.87 -10.36
C TYR A 207 10.37 -21.00 -11.75
N PHE A 208 9.22 -21.67 -11.86
CA PHE A 208 8.55 -21.83 -13.15
C PHE A 208 8.05 -20.51 -13.72
N LEU A 209 7.49 -19.61 -12.90
CA LEU A 209 7.10 -18.27 -13.35
C LEU A 209 8.29 -17.47 -13.93
N ILE A 210 9.47 -17.56 -13.29
CA ILE A 210 10.68 -16.91 -13.78
C ILE A 210 11.14 -17.58 -15.08
N VAL A 211 11.19 -18.91 -15.12
CA VAL A 211 11.63 -19.68 -16.30
C VAL A 211 10.73 -19.43 -17.51
N ASP A 212 9.42 -19.33 -17.32
CA ASP A 212 8.47 -19.00 -18.39
C ASP A 212 8.76 -17.63 -18.99
N ILE A 213 9.04 -16.63 -18.14
CA ILE A 213 9.43 -15.28 -18.59
C ILE A 213 10.77 -15.34 -19.35
N LEU A 214 11.74 -16.09 -18.84
CA LEU A 214 13.05 -16.23 -19.45
C LEU A 214 12.99 -16.95 -20.79
N ASP A 215 12.14 -17.96 -20.97
CA ASP A 215 11.87 -18.58 -22.27
C ASP A 215 11.28 -17.57 -23.26
N GLU A 216 10.31 -16.76 -22.80
CA GLU A 216 9.64 -15.73 -23.61
C GLU A 216 10.65 -14.70 -24.17
N ILE A 217 11.61 -14.27 -23.35
CA ILE A 217 12.69 -13.35 -23.78
C ILE A 217 13.92 -14.06 -24.35
N LYS A 218 13.87 -15.39 -24.51
CA LYS A 218 14.95 -16.25 -25.02
C LYS A 218 16.26 -16.22 -24.21
N ALA A 219 16.13 -15.92 -22.92
CA ALA A 219 17.19 -15.92 -21.91
C ALA A 219 17.42 -17.34 -21.38
N TYR A 220 17.81 -18.26 -22.27
CA TYR A 220 17.88 -19.69 -21.97
C TYR A 220 19.00 -20.05 -20.98
N GLU A 221 20.10 -19.31 -20.98
CA GLU A 221 21.20 -19.51 -20.03
C GLU A 221 20.70 -19.23 -18.60
N GLU A 222 20.01 -18.10 -18.39
CA GLU A 222 19.41 -17.77 -17.11
C GLU A 222 18.32 -18.78 -16.72
N ALA A 223 17.46 -19.20 -17.66
CA ALA A 223 16.40 -20.17 -17.38
C ALA A 223 16.97 -21.49 -16.81
N VAL A 224 18.04 -22.00 -17.42
CA VAL A 224 18.74 -23.20 -16.93
C VAL A 224 19.30 -22.97 -15.52
N ALA A 225 19.89 -21.81 -15.24
CA ALA A 225 20.43 -21.50 -13.93
C ALA A 225 19.36 -21.49 -12.81
N TYR A 226 18.18 -20.93 -13.07
CA TYR A 226 17.06 -21.01 -12.12
C TYR A 226 16.56 -22.44 -11.91
N LEU A 227 16.50 -23.26 -12.97
CA LEU A 227 16.11 -24.67 -12.85
C LEU A 227 17.15 -25.51 -12.09
N GLU A 228 18.44 -25.24 -12.28
CA GLU A 228 19.51 -25.88 -11.51
C GLU A 228 19.43 -25.49 -10.02
N ALA A 229 19.24 -24.21 -9.72
CA ALA A 229 19.00 -23.74 -8.36
C ALA A 229 17.75 -24.38 -7.72
N MET A 230 16.67 -24.54 -8.50
CA MET A 230 15.47 -25.25 -8.06
C MET A 230 15.77 -26.70 -7.67
N LEU A 231 16.59 -27.41 -8.45
CA LEU A 231 16.94 -28.81 -8.20
C LEU A 231 17.80 -29.01 -6.93
N GLU A 232 18.45 -27.97 -6.41
CA GLU A 232 19.09 -28.02 -5.08
C GLU A 232 18.08 -28.27 -3.96
N PHE A 233 16.87 -27.72 -4.09
CA PHE A 233 15.77 -27.91 -3.14
C PHE A 233 14.84 -29.06 -3.51
N PHE A 234 14.70 -29.34 -4.82
CA PHE A 234 13.76 -30.31 -5.38
C PHE A 234 14.47 -31.31 -6.33
N PRO A 235 15.39 -32.15 -5.83
CA PRO A 235 16.29 -32.97 -6.66
C PRO A 235 15.58 -34.02 -7.55
N TYR A 236 14.31 -34.30 -7.27
CA TYR A 236 13.49 -35.26 -8.02
C TYR A 236 12.48 -34.61 -8.96
N ASN A 237 12.46 -33.28 -9.10
CA ASN A 237 11.56 -32.62 -10.05
C ASN A 237 11.97 -32.98 -11.50
N GLN A 238 11.16 -33.81 -12.16
CA GLN A 238 11.42 -34.29 -13.52
C GLN A 238 11.13 -33.23 -14.58
N ASN A 239 10.18 -32.32 -14.31
CA ASN A 239 9.84 -31.23 -15.21
C ASN A 239 11.06 -30.30 -15.38
N ALA A 240 11.68 -29.89 -14.28
CA ALA A 240 12.88 -29.06 -14.27
C ALA A 240 14.04 -29.72 -15.04
N LYS A 241 14.28 -31.03 -14.83
CA LYS A 241 15.31 -31.79 -15.57
C LYS A 241 15.04 -31.81 -17.07
N THR A 242 13.78 -31.98 -17.48
CA THR A 242 13.37 -32.01 -18.88
C THR A 242 13.57 -30.64 -19.52
N LEU A 243 13.12 -29.58 -18.86
CA LEU A 243 13.28 -28.20 -19.33
C LEU A 243 14.76 -27.79 -19.48
N ILE A 244 15.63 -28.21 -18.56
CA ILE A 244 17.09 -27.97 -18.70
C ILE A 244 17.62 -28.57 -20.01
N ILE A 245 17.24 -29.81 -20.34
CA ILE A 245 17.66 -30.46 -21.58
C ILE A 245 17.13 -29.69 -22.80
N ASP A 246 15.86 -29.30 -22.78
CA ASP A 246 15.24 -28.57 -23.90
C ASP A 246 15.85 -27.19 -24.11
N PHE A 247 16.13 -26.42 -23.04
CA PHE A 247 16.81 -25.13 -23.14
C PHE A 247 18.25 -25.28 -23.63
N ARG A 248 19.00 -26.28 -23.16
CA ARG A 248 20.35 -26.56 -23.67
C ARG A 248 20.35 -26.89 -25.16
N ARG A 249 19.37 -27.69 -25.63
CA ARG A 249 19.19 -27.94 -27.07
C ARG A 249 18.88 -26.66 -27.85
N LYS A 250 17.97 -25.81 -27.35
CA LYS A 250 17.66 -24.50 -27.97
C LYS A 250 18.93 -23.62 -28.09
N MET A 251 19.83 -23.67 -27.10
CA MET A 251 21.11 -22.95 -27.13
C MET A 251 22.14 -23.54 -28.09
N GLU A 252 22.22 -24.87 -28.23
CA GLU A 252 23.11 -25.55 -29.18
C GLU A 252 22.67 -25.35 -30.65
N ILE A 253 21.38 -25.14 -30.88
CA ILE A 253 20.83 -24.74 -32.18
C ILE A 253 21.08 -23.25 -32.47
N SER A 254 21.48 -22.45 -31.47
CA SER A 254 21.88 -21.05 -31.61
C SER A 254 23.40 -20.94 -31.85
N PRO A 255 23.88 -20.31 -32.94
CA PRO A 255 25.24 -20.50 -33.45
C PRO A 255 26.42 -19.92 -32.62
N LEU A 256 26.27 -19.55 -31.34
CA LEU A 256 27.29 -18.75 -30.61
C LEU A 256 27.54 -19.04 -29.11
N SER A 257 27.14 -20.18 -28.51
CA SER A 257 27.17 -20.32 -27.03
C SER A 257 28.15 -21.33 -26.43
N SER A 258 28.65 -22.31 -27.19
CA SER A 258 29.33 -23.50 -26.64
C SER A 258 30.61 -23.21 -25.84
N GLU A 259 31.31 -22.10 -26.15
CA GLU A 259 32.60 -21.76 -25.54
C GLU A 259 32.48 -20.81 -24.33
N ARG A 260 31.37 -20.07 -24.22
CA ARG A 260 31.14 -19.12 -23.11
C ARG A 260 30.69 -19.84 -21.83
N ILE A 261 29.87 -20.89 -21.99
CA ILE A 261 29.25 -21.69 -20.92
C ILE A 261 30.28 -22.32 -19.96
N ARG A 262 31.46 -22.73 -20.45
CA ARG A 262 32.50 -23.32 -19.58
C ARG A 262 33.25 -22.31 -18.72
N LYS A 263 33.25 -21.02 -19.08
CA LYS A 263 34.09 -20.01 -18.40
C LYS A 263 33.29 -19.09 -17.48
N SER A 264 31.96 -19.06 -17.56
CA SER A 264 31.11 -18.15 -16.77
C SER A 264 30.25 -18.82 -15.70
N ALA A 265 30.25 -20.16 -15.59
CA ALA A 265 29.51 -20.86 -14.54
C ALA A 265 30.06 -20.47 -13.15
N PRO A 266 29.28 -19.80 -12.27
CA PRO A 266 29.71 -19.50 -10.92
C PRO A 266 29.82 -20.80 -10.13
N ALA A 267 30.84 -20.93 -9.29
CA ALA A 267 31.00 -22.08 -8.41
C ALA A 267 29.75 -22.24 -7.52
N ALA A 268 29.17 -23.44 -7.52
CA ALA A 268 28.04 -23.81 -6.69
C ALA A 268 28.36 -23.53 -5.21
N GLY A 269 27.64 -22.60 -4.61
CA GLY A 269 27.81 -22.24 -3.22
C GLY A 269 27.41 -20.80 -2.92
N GLN A 270 26.25 -20.67 -2.25
CA GLN A 270 25.72 -19.49 -1.55
C GLN A 270 25.14 -18.39 -2.43
N ASN A 271 23.81 -18.24 -2.44
CA ASN A 271 23.04 -16.99 -2.57
C ASN A 271 23.50 -15.94 -3.62
N SER A 272 24.33 -16.32 -4.58
CA SER A 272 25.09 -15.39 -5.44
C SER A 272 24.30 -15.11 -6.70
N LEU A 273 23.64 -16.12 -7.26
CA LEU A 273 22.89 -16.00 -8.50
C LEU A 273 21.75 -14.98 -8.35
N PHE A 274 20.91 -15.14 -7.33
CA PHE A 274 19.81 -14.21 -7.03
C PHE A 274 20.31 -12.80 -6.67
N LYS A 275 21.43 -12.70 -5.94
CA LYS A 275 22.06 -11.40 -5.63
C LYS A 275 22.64 -10.71 -6.85
N GLU A 276 23.20 -11.44 -7.81
CA GLU A 276 23.80 -10.89 -9.03
C GLU A 276 22.71 -10.37 -9.97
N PHE A 277 21.60 -11.11 -10.13
CA PHE A 277 20.42 -10.63 -10.84
C PHE A 277 19.73 -9.47 -10.10
N ALA A 278 19.65 -9.50 -8.77
CA ALA A 278 19.18 -8.36 -7.97
C ALA A 278 20.12 -7.13 -8.04
N ASN A 279 21.41 -7.35 -8.29
CA ASN A 279 22.44 -6.31 -8.46
C ASN A 279 22.59 -5.82 -9.91
N THR A 280 21.83 -6.33 -10.88
CA THR A 280 21.78 -5.75 -12.24
C THR A 280 21.07 -4.40 -12.20
N LYS A 281 21.82 -3.44 -11.66
CA LYS A 281 21.46 -2.11 -11.20
C LYS A 281 20.35 -2.15 -10.15
N ASN A 282 20.56 -1.39 -9.08
CA ASN A 282 19.46 -0.76 -8.38
C ASN A 282 18.58 -0.12 -9.47
N VAL A 283 17.55 -0.83 -9.92
CA VAL A 283 16.35 -0.17 -10.40
C VAL A 283 15.88 0.50 -9.13
N GLU A 284 16.39 1.72 -8.89
CA GLU A 284 15.67 2.69 -8.10
C GLU A 284 14.28 2.65 -8.70
N MET A 285 13.41 1.91 -8.02
CA MET A 285 12.02 1.80 -8.38
C MET A 285 11.47 3.17 -8.01
N ALA A 286 11.69 4.12 -8.92
CA ALA A 286 11.23 5.47 -8.77
C ALA A 286 9.74 5.37 -8.48
N PRO A 287 9.23 6.07 -7.46
CA PRO A 287 7.80 6.13 -7.24
C PRO A 287 7.22 6.79 -8.50
N LEU A 288 6.65 5.96 -9.35
CA LEU A 288 5.78 6.43 -10.41
C LEU A 288 4.60 7.08 -9.67
N HIS A 289 4.42 8.37 -9.92
CA HIS A 289 3.34 9.14 -9.32
C HIS A 289 2.01 8.47 -9.71
N TYR A 290 1.00 8.64 -8.86
CA TYR A 290 -0.35 8.48 -9.39
C TYR A 290 -0.48 9.55 -10.46
N ASP A 291 -0.40 9.16 -11.73
CA ASP A 291 -1.02 9.98 -12.76
C ASP A 291 -2.49 9.98 -12.39
N ASP A 292 -2.88 11.01 -11.64
CA ASP A 292 -4.25 11.44 -11.56
C ASP A 292 -4.59 11.79 -12.99
N ASP A 293 -5.09 10.80 -13.73
CA ASP A 293 -5.90 11.03 -14.90
C ASP A 293 -6.83 12.18 -14.49
N GLN A 294 -6.64 13.34 -15.12
CA GLN A 294 -7.46 14.53 -14.95
C GLN A 294 -8.86 14.22 -15.51
N GLU A 295 -9.54 13.21 -14.98
CA GLU A 295 -10.97 13.05 -15.10
C GLU A 295 -11.58 13.98 -14.05
N GLU A 296 -12.26 15.00 -14.57
CA GLU A 296 -13.12 15.97 -13.88
C GLU A 296 -13.40 15.63 -12.42
N ALA A 297 -13.04 16.57 -11.53
CA ALA A 297 -13.38 16.60 -10.11
C ALA A 297 -14.67 15.81 -9.83
N THR A 298 -14.50 14.54 -9.45
CA THR A 298 -15.64 13.75 -8.99
C THR A 298 -16.25 14.51 -7.82
N PRO A 299 -17.58 14.75 -7.84
CA PRO A 299 -18.19 15.54 -6.78
C PRO A 299 -17.87 14.87 -5.45
N ALA A 300 -17.60 15.69 -4.44
CA ALA A 300 -17.41 15.24 -3.06
C ALA A 300 -18.42 14.11 -2.75
N PRO A 301 -17.99 13.02 -2.07
CA PRO A 301 -18.90 11.95 -1.71
C PRO A 301 -20.17 12.57 -1.10
N PRO A 302 -21.37 12.13 -1.50
CA PRO A 302 -22.61 12.78 -1.13
C PRO A 302 -22.62 12.97 0.39
N SER A 303 -22.98 14.18 0.84
CA SER A 303 -23.28 14.38 2.25
C SER A 303 -24.23 13.27 2.71
N PRO A 304 -24.10 12.72 3.94
CA PRO A 304 -24.83 11.52 4.37
C PRO A 304 -26.36 11.58 4.25
N ASN A 305 -26.93 12.74 3.94
CA ASN A 305 -28.36 12.94 3.70
C ASN A 305 -28.83 12.60 2.28
N GLN A 306 -28.02 11.98 1.42
CA GLN A 306 -28.42 11.61 0.04
C GLN A 306 -28.17 10.14 -0.35
N LEU A 307 -27.88 9.25 0.60
CA LEU A 307 -28.02 7.81 0.35
C LEU A 307 -29.52 7.46 0.44
N ASN A 308 -30.26 7.75 -0.64
CA ASN A 308 -31.64 7.28 -0.76
C ASN A 308 -31.63 5.74 -0.75
N MET A 309 -32.36 5.15 0.20
CA MET A 309 -32.57 3.70 0.34
C MET A 309 -33.41 3.08 -0.79
N GLU A 310 -33.64 3.77 -1.91
CA GLU A 310 -34.57 3.34 -2.96
C GLU A 310 -33.90 2.60 -4.14
N ASP A 311 -32.59 2.65 -4.32
CA ASP A 311 -31.92 1.98 -5.46
C ASP A 311 -31.41 0.55 -5.16
N ILE A 312 -31.91 -0.07 -4.08
CA ILE A 312 -31.65 -1.49 -3.77
C ILE A 312 -32.97 -2.25 -3.74
N ALA A 313 -33.67 -2.30 -4.88
CA ALA A 313 -34.76 -3.24 -5.10
C ALA A 313 -34.43 -4.12 -6.32
N PRO A 314 -34.57 -5.46 -6.21
CA PRO A 314 -34.25 -6.35 -7.30
C PRO A 314 -35.33 -6.27 -8.40
N ARG A 315 -34.89 -6.28 -9.67
CA ARG A 315 -35.68 -6.85 -10.76
C ARG A 315 -35.22 -8.28 -11.00
#